data_AF-A0A9P5P7A3-F1
#
_entry.id   AF-A0A9P5P7A3-F1
#
_cell.length_a   1.000
_cell.length_b   1.000
_cell.length_c   1.000
_cell.angle_alpha   90.00
_cell.angle_beta   90.00
_cell.angle_gamma   90.00
#
_symmetry.space_group_name_H-M   'P 1'
#
loop_
_entity.id
_entity.type
_entity.pdbx_description
1 polymer ?
#
loop_
_entity_poly.entity_id
_entity_poly.type
_entity_poly.pdbx_seq_one_letter_code
_entity_poly.pdbx_strand_id
1 'polypeptide(L)'
;MALVYPQTLLQFLDIIRDENFEELLVRLKVIKNGNRGRIPFMFIISLPNMDRQITALRMCLLVYYTTKGAEVPKILQLHAALESISRNTLVTASTGFGKTHIMALLMLLEKSTSTRIFITLSPLKRLQITQVVTFLEKYGISTISINQDTPRDIQYWRKYVHDTRKNATQLSTSRHLIVTAEQLFKSPEGHWTCFFTYSSRASVPQTDSSHQR
;
A
#
# COMPACT_ATOMS: atom_id res chain seq x y z
N MET A 1 17.87 -29.09 0.20
CA MET A 1 16.98 -28.00 0.63
C MET A 1 15.65 -28.17 -0.09
N ALA A 2 14.55 -28.33 0.64
CA ALA A 2 13.23 -28.49 0.02
C ALA A 2 12.80 -27.17 -0.64
N LEU A 3 12.34 -27.24 -1.90
CA LEU A 3 11.73 -26.12 -2.60
C LEU A 3 10.41 -25.78 -1.91
N VAL A 4 10.39 -24.71 -1.12
CA VAL A 4 9.17 -24.18 -0.52
C VAL A 4 8.39 -23.45 -1.61
N TYR A 5 7.40 -24.13 -2.19
CA TYR A 5 6.48 -23.49 -3.13
C TYR A 5 5.50 -22.57 -2.36
N PRO A 6 5.25 -21.35 -2.85
CA PRO A 6 4.32 -20.43 -2.19
C PRO A 6 2.90 -21.01 -2.25
N GLN A 7 2.22 -21.06 -1.11
CA GLN A 7 0.86 -21.59 -1.01
C GLN A 7 -0.21 -20.52 -1.24
N THR A 8 0.17 -19.23 -1.18
CA THR A 8 -0.74 -18.10 -1.40
C THR A 8 -0.11 -17.05 -2.32
N LEU A 9 -0.96 -16.25 -2.98
CA LEU A 9 -0.50 -15.10 -3.77
C LEU A 9 0.35 -14.15 -2.91
N LEU A 10 -0.04 -13.93 -1.65
CA LEU A 10 0.70 -13.02 -0.76
C LEU A 10 2.14 -13.49 -0.51
N GLN A 11 2.33 -14.78 -0.23
CA GLN A 11 3.67 -15.38 -0.08
C GLN A 11 4.47 -15.30 -1.38
N PHE A 12 3.83 -15.53 -2.52
CA PHE A 12 4.50 -15.41 -3.82
C PHE A 12 4.97 -13.99 -4.10
N LEU A 13 4.15 -12.98 -3.76
CA LEU A 13 4.54 -11.58 -3.90
C LEU A 13 5.70 -11.23 -2.96
N ASP A 14 5.76 -11.80 -1.75
CA ASP A 14 6.90 -11.60 -0.85
C ASP A 14 8.19 -12.18 -1.41
N ILE A 15 8.15 -13.34 -2.09
CA ILE A 15 9.31 -13.88 -2.81
C ILE A 15 9.82 -12.86 -3.84
N ILE A 16 8.94 -12.29 -4.66
CA ILE A 16 9.32 -11.26 -5.65
C ILE A 16 9.94 -10.02 -4.99
N ARG A 17 9.46 -9.63 -3.79
CA ARG A 17 10.03 -8.50 -3.05
C ARG A 17 11.46 -8.76 -2.56
N ASP A 18 11.84 -10.02 -2.39
CA ASP A 18 13.16 -10.43 -1.90
C ASP A 18 14.14 -10.84 -2.99
N GLU A 19 13.64 -11.13 -4.19
CA GLU A 19 14.47 -11.54 -5.32
C GLU A 19 15.52 -10.49 -5.72
N ASN A 20 16.67 -11.00 -6.13
CA ASN A 20 17.76 -10.21 -6.68
C ASN A 20 17.51 -9.87 -8.16
N PHE A 21 18.39 -9.06 -8.75
CA PHE A 21 18.22 -8.56 -10.12
C PHE A 21 18.09 -9.68 -11.17
N GLU A 22 18.94 -10.71 -11.11
CA GLU A 22 18.94 -11.81 -12.09
C GLU A 22 17.67 -12.66 -12.00
N GLU A 23 17.22 -12.95 -10.78
CA GLU A 23 15.96 -13.68 -10.53
C GLU A 23 14.76 -12.91 -11.09
N LEU A 24 14.72 -11.59 -10.85
CA LEU A 24 13.68 -10.72 -11.41
C LEU A 24 13.73 -10.73 -12.94
N LEU A 25 14.91 -10.64 -13.57
CA LEU A 25 15.06 -10.71 -15.03
C LEU A 25 14.53 -12.02 -15.62
N VAL A 26 14.78 -13.15 -14.97
CA VAL A 26 14.25 -14.46 -15.38
C VAL A 26 12.72 -14.42 -15.38
N ARG A 27 12.09 -13.85 -14.36
CA ARG A 27 10.62 -13.73 -14.29
C ARG A 27 10.03 -12.80 -15.34
N LEU A 28 10.73 -11.75 -15.76
CA LEU A 28 10.24 -10.84 -16.81
C LEU A 28 10.04 -11.55 -18.15
N LYS A 29 10.74 -12.66 -18.41
CA LYS A 29 10.54 -13.46 -19.64
C LYS A 29 9.09 -13.92 -19.79
N VAL A 30 8.40 -14.16 -18.67
CA VAL A 30 6.97 -14.54 -18.64
C VAL A 30 6.08 -13.39 -19.13
N ILE A 31 6.41 -12.15 -18.75
CA ILE A 31 5.62 -10.96 -19.14
C ILE A 31 5.79 -10.64 -20.62
N LYS A 32 6.99 -10.86 -21.19
CA LYS A 32 7.25 -10.61 -22.62
C LYS A 32 6.36 -11.42 -23.56
N ASN A 33 5.80 -12.53 -23.09
CA ASN A 33 4.90 -13.40 -23.85
C ASN A 33 3.40 -13.07 -23.65
N GLY A 34 3.07 -12.08 -22.80
CA GLY A 34 1.70 -11.67 -22.48
C GLY A 34 1.17 -10.55 -23.40
N ASN A 35 -0.10 -10.65 -23.78
CA ASN A 35 -0.73 -9.86 -24.86
C ASN A 35 -1.05 -8.37 -24.54
N ARG A 36 -0.74 -7.80 -23.36
CA ARG A 36 -1.34 -6.49 -22.96
C ARG A 36 -0.41 -5.42 -22.38
N GLY A 37 0.90 -5.63 -22.31
CA GLY A 37 1.80 -4.55 -21.88
C GLY A 37 3.28 -4.89 -22.04
N ARG A 38 4.01 -4.04 -22.77
CA ARG A 38 5.48 -4.11 -22.81
C ARG A 38 6.02 -3.41 -21.57
N ILE A 39 6.78 -4.14 -20.76
CA ILE A 39 7.55 -3.56 -19.66
C ILE A 39 8.44 -2.44 -20.23
N PRO A 40 8.54 -1.28 -19.54
CA PRO A 40 9.41 -0.19 -19.95
C PRO A 40 10.89 -0.53 -19.69
N PHE A 41 11.39 -1.62 -20.30
CA PHE A 41 12.69 -2.22 -20.02
C PHE A 41 13.84 -1.24 -20.30
N MET A 42 13.79 -0.54 -21.43
CA MET A 42 14.81 0.46 -21.80
C MET A 42 14.90 1.59 -20.77
N PHE A 43 13.76 2.02 -20.22
CA PHE A 43 13.74 3.01 -19.15
C PHE A 43 14.34 2.45 -17.86
N ILE A 44 13.98 1.21 -17.50
CA ILE A 44 14.48 0.56 -16.28
C ILE A 44 15.99 0.43 -16.32
N ILE A 45 16.57 -0.08 -17.41
CA ILE A 45 18.05 -0.22 -17.53
C ILE A 45 18.77 1.13 -17.59
N SER A 46 18.09 2.21 -18.00
CA SER A 46 18.66 3.56 -17.99
C SER A 46 18.68 4.21 -16.60
N LEU A 47 18.06 3.60 -15.58
CA LEU A 47 18.07 4.16 -14.23
C LEU A 47 19.50 4.12 -13.65
N PRO A 48 19.93 5.17 -12.94
CA PRO A 48 21.33 5.39 -12.59
C PRO A 48 21.90 4.43 -11.53
N ASN A 49 21.05 3.80 -10.72
CA ASN A 49 21.46 2.85 -9.68
C ASN A 49 20.68 1.54 -9.82
N MET A 50 21.39 0.42 -9.70
CA MET A 50 20.86 -0.94 -9.63
C MET A 50 19.71 -1.11 -8.62
N ASP A 51 19.75 -0.47 -7.45
CA ASP A 51 18.65 -0.53 -6.47
C ASP A 51 17.33 0.02 -7.04
N ARG A 52 17.43 1.09 -7.83
CA ARG A 52 16.27 1.68 -8.52
C ARG A 52 15.79 0.77 -9.64
N GLN A 53 16.70 0.09 -10.34
CA GLN A 53 16.35 -0.90 -11.35
C GLN A 53 15.60 -2.07 -10.72
N ILE A 54 16.13 -2.65 -9.65
CA ILE A 54 15.51 -3.73 -8.87
C ILE A 54 14.12 -3.30 -8.39
N THR A 55 14.00 -2.11 -7.79
CA THR A 55 12.72 -1.59 -7.30
C THR A 55 11.71 -1.44 -8.42
N ALA A 56 12.14 -0.91 -9.58
CA ALA A 56 11.28 -0.73 -10.75
C ALA A 56 10.82 -2.07 -11.34
N LEU A 57 11.70 -3.08 -11.36
CA LEU A 57 11.36 -4.45 -11.77
C LEU A 57 10.34 -5.09 -10.82
N ARG A 58 10.55 -4.98 -9.51
CA ARG A 58 9.61 -5.45 -8.49
C ARG A 58 8.24 -4.82 -8.70
N MET A 59 8.17 -3.50 -8.82
CA MET A 59 6.93 -2.77 -9.12
C MET A 59 6.19 -3.34 -10.35
N CYS A 60 6.90 -3.58 -11.45
CA CYS A 60 6.31 -4.14 -12.67
C CYS A 60 5.76 -5.55 -12.44
N LEU A 61 6.54 -6.43 -11.81
CA LEU A 61 6.15 -7.82 -11.55
C LEU A 61 4.98 -7.92 -10.56
N LEU A 62 5.05 -7.18 -9.46
CA LEU A 62 4.01 -7.18 -8.43
C LEU A 62 2.66 -6.75 -9.00
N VAL A 63 2.62 -5.66 -9.77
CA VAL A 63 1.39 -5.22 -10.45
C VAL A 63 0.94 -6.23 -11.49
N TYR A 64 1.86 -6.77 -12.30
CA TYR A 64 1.51 -7.77 -13.30
C TYR A 64 0.81 -8.97 -12.67
N TYR A 65 1.36 -9.54 -11.60
CA TYR A 65 0.76 -10.71 -10.95
C TYR A 65 -0.54 -10.39 -10.20
N THR A 66 -0.61 -9.28 -9.48
CA THR A 66 -1.84 -8.87 -8.76
C THR A 66 -2.98 -8.58 -9.72
N THR A 67 -2.69 -8.00 -10.88
CA THR A 67 -3.68 -7.73 -11.94
C THR A 67 -3.87 -8.90 -12.90
N LYS A 68 -3.34 -10.09 -12.60
CA LYS A 68 -3.45 -11.31 -13.43
C LYS A 68 -2.99 -11.10 -14.87
N GLY A 69 -1.94 -10.31 -15.05
CA GLY A 69 -1.31 -9.96 -16.32
C GLY A 69 -2.01 -8.85 -17.11
N ALA A 70 -3.02 -8.19 -16.53
CA ALA A 70 -3.76 -7.15 -17.22
C ALA A 70 -2.98 -5.83 -17.34
N GLU A 71 -2.10 -5.52 -16.38
CA GLU A 71 -1.41 -4.23 -16.33
C GLU A 71 0.09 -4.32 -16.08
N VAL A 72 0.79 -3.32 -16.61
CA VAL A 72 2.18 -3.01 -16.32
C VAL A 72 2.31 -1.47 -16.26
N PRO A 73 3.12 -0.91 -15.35
CA PRO A 73 3.28 0.54 -15.25
C PRO A 73 3.84 1.17 -16.53
N LYS A 74 3.26 2.30 -16.94
CA LYS A 74 3.85 3.18 -17.96
C LYS A 74 5.07 3.90 -17.39
N ILE A 75 5.97 4.34 -18.27
CA ILE A 75 7.23 5.03 -17.90
C ILE A 75 7.00 6.15 -16.88
N LEU A 76 6.07 7.07 -17.15
CA LEU A 76 5.82 8.21 -16.26
C LEU A 76 5.18 7.81 -14.93
N GLN A 77 4.40 6.73 -14.89
CA GLN A 77 3.85 6.20 -13.64
C GLN A 77 4.95 5.58 -12.78
N LEU A 78 5.84 4.80 -13.40
CA LEU A 78 6.97 4.18 -12.75
C LEU A 78 7.97 5.22 -12.24
N HIS A 79 8.25 6.25 -13.03
CA HIS A 79 9.06 7.39 -12.63
C HIS A 79 8.46 8.10 -11.41
N ALA A 80 7.16 8.45 -11.46
CA ALA A 80 6.49 9.10 -10.34
C ALA A 80 6.50 8.24 -9.06
N ALA A 81 6.31 6.92 -9.18
CA ALA A 81 6.37 6.01 -8.05
C ALA A 81 7.79 5.94 -7.45
N LEU A 82 8.83 5.83 -8.28
CA LEU A 82 10.22 5.79 -7.81
C LEU A 82 10.62 7.08 -7.08
N GLU A 83 10.24 8.24 -7.59
CA GLU A 83 10.51 9.52 -6.91
C GLU A 83 9.73 9.64 -5.59
N SER A 84 8.55 9.03 -5.49
CA SER A 84 7.73 9.05 -4.27
C SER A 84 8.26 8.15 -3.15
N ILE A 85 9.25 7.28 -3.40
CA ILE A 85 9.87 6.44 -2.36
C ILE A 85 10.84 7.25 -1.50
N SER A 86 11.64 8.12 -2.13
CA SER A 86 12.74 8.81 -1.45
C SER A 86 12.36 10.19 -0.93
N ARG A 87 11.26 10.78 -1.41
CA ARG A 87 10.87 12.14 -1.06
C ARG A 87 9.38 12.41 -1.22
N ASN A 88 8.93 13.48 -0.56
CA ASN A 88 7.62 14.06 -0.76
C ASN A 88 7.47 14.52 -2.21
N THR A 89 6.43 14.05 -2.89
CA THR A 89 6.25 14.27 -4.34
C THR A 89 4.85 14.79 -4.63
N LEU A 90 4.76 15.81 -5.49
CA LEU A 90 3.52 16.28 -6.08
C LEU A 90 3.38 15.73 -7.50
N VAL A 91 2.37 14.90 -7.74
CA VAL A 91 2.10 14.34 -9.07
C VAL A 91 0.99 15.14 -9.75
N THR A 92 1.37 16.01 -10.68
CA THR A 92 0.44 16.77 -11.53
C THR A 92 0.12 16.01 -12.80
N ALA A 93 -1.12 15.50 -12.90
CA ALA A 93 -1.55 14.77 -14.08
C ALA A 93 -3.07 14.80 -14.25
N SER A 94 -3.53 14.69 -15.50
CA SER A 94 -4.95 14.63 -15.86
C SER A 94 -5.66 13.39 -15.28
N THR A 95 -6.99 13.41 -15.32
CA THR A 95 -7.80 12.22 -15.02
C THR A 95 -7.49 11.12 -16.04
N GLY A 96 -7.48 9.87 -15.60
CA GLY A 96 -7.12 8.73 -16.45
C GLY A 96 -5.61 8.46 -16.57
N PHE A 97 -4.74 9.36 -16.08
CA PHE A 97 -3.29 9.12 -16.06
C PHE A 97 -2.88 7.90 -15.20
N GLY A 98 -3.70 7.53 -14.21
CA GLY A 98 -3.41 6.41 -13.31
C GLY A 98 -2.76 6.83 -11.99
N LYS A 99 -3.17 7.95 -11.39
CA LYS A 99 -2.69 8.37 -10.06
C LYS A 99 -2.89 7.28 -8.99
N THR A 100 -4.04 6.62 -9.00
CA THR A 100 -4.32 5.46 -8.13
C THR A 100 -3.37 4.29 -8.38
N HIS A 101 -2.93 4.09 -9.62
CA HIS A 101 -1.97 3.05 -9.96
C HIS A 101 -0.60 3.33 -9.33
N ILE A 102 -0.15 4.59 -9.30
CA ILE A 102 1.08 5.00 -8.61
C ILE A 102 1.00 4.69 -7.12
N MET A 103 -0.12 5.02 -6.46
CA MET A 103 -0.34 4.68 -5.05
C MET A 103 -0.30 3.17 -4.81
N ALA A 104 -0.92 2.37 -5.70
CA ALA A 104 -0.89 0.91 -5.62
C ALA A 104 0.55 0.36 -5.74
N LEU A 105 1.37 0.90 -6.66
CA LEU A 105 2.76 0.48 -6.83
C LEU A 105 3.57 0.65 -5.54
N LEU A 106 3.40 1.78 -4.86
CA LEU A 106 4.07 2.06 -3.58
C LEU A 106 3.64 1.06 -2.50
N MET A 107 2.34 0.80 -2.38
CA MET A 107 1.81 -0.14 -1.40
C MET A 107 2.21 -1.59 -1.67
N LEU A 108 2.28 -1.98 -2.94
CA LEU A 108 2.65 -3.34 -3.33
C LEU A 108 4.10 -3.68 -3.00
N LEU A 109 5.00 -2.71 -2.90
CA LEU A 109 6.37 -2.95 -2.48
C LEU A 109 6.48 -3.38 -1.00
N GLU A 110 5.47 -3.10 -0.17
CA GLU A 110 5.51 -3.49 1.23
C GLU A 110 5.27 -4.97 1.43
N LYS A 111 6.18 -5.60 2.19
CA LYS A 111 6.04 -6.98 2.62
C LYS A 111 4.78 -7.21 3.43
N SER A 112 4.29 -8.45 3.44
CA SER A 112 3.19 -8.86 4.31
C SER A 112 3.48 -8.63 5.79
N THR A 113 4.75 -8.68 6.20
CA THR A 113 5.23 -8.46 7.57
C THR A 113 5.45 -6.99 7.94
N SER A 114 5.31 -6.07 6.99
CA SER A 114 5.50 -4.63 7.24
C SER A 114 4.40 -4.08 8.15
N THR A 115 4.79 -3.30 9.16
CA THR A 115 3.89 -2.61 10.09
C THR A 115 3.45 -1.23 9.59
N ARG A 116 3.81 -0.87 8.34
CA ARG A 116 3.46 0.44 7.77
C ARG A 116 1.96 0.54 7.50
N ILE A 117 1.39 1.70 7.85
CA ILE A 117 0.02 2.09 7.55
C ILE A 117 0.04 3.13 6.43
N PHE A 118 -0.83 2.93 5.44
CA PHE A 118 -1.05 3.86 4.34
C PHE A 118 -2.33 4.63 4.57
N ILE A 119 -2.24 5.96 4.50
CA ILE A 119 -3.40 6.85 4.67
C ILE A 119 -3.56 7.63 3.37
N THR A 120 -4.70 7.43 2.70
CA THR A 120 -5.10 8.21 1.52
C THR A 120 -6.18 9.19 1.94
N LEU A 121 -5.94 10.49 1.76
CA LEU A 121 -6.97 11.50 2.00
C LEU A 121 -7.82 11.68 0.75
N SER A 122 -9.13 11.47 0.90
CA SER A 122 -10.09 11.55 -0.19
C SER A 122 -11.33 12.32 0.28
N PRO A 123 -11.61 13.51 -0.30
CA PRO A 123 -12.64 14.41 0.22
C PRO A 123 -14.07 13.92 -0.04
N LEU A 124 -14.26 13.00 -1.00
CA LEU A 124 -15.60 12.58 -1.43
C LEU A 124 -15.85 11.11 -1.08
N LYS A 125 -16.86 10.84 -0.24
CA LYS A 125 -17.28 9.48 0.12
C LYS A 125 -17.51 8.57 -1.09
N ARG A 126 -18.16 9.08 -2.14
CA ARG A 126 -18.38 8.32 -3.39
C ARG A 126 -17.06 7.89 -4.04
N LEU A 127 -16.05 8.77 -4.03
CA LEU A 127 -14.73 8.46 -4.57
C LEU A 127 -14.03 7.40 -3.71
N GLN A 128 -14.18 7.44 -2.38
CA GLN A 128 -13.65 6.43 -1.47
C GLN A 128 -14.18 5.03 -1.83
N ILE A 129 -15.47 4.87 -2.10
CA ILE A 129 -16.08 3.57 -2.45
C ILE A 129 -15.41 3.00 -3.70
N THR A 130 -15.30 3.79 -4.77
CA THR A 130 -14.66 3.35 -6.01
C THR A 130 -13.18 3.00 -5.80
N GLN A 131 -12.48 3.77 -4.97
CA GLN A 131 -11.07 3.51 -4.65
C GLN A 131 -10.90 2.23 -3.82
N VAL A 132 -11.73 2.00 -2.79
CA VAL A 132 -11.71 0.76 -1.99
C VAL A 132 -11.87 -0.47 -2.88
N VAL A 133 -12.90 -0.46 -3.73
CA VAL A 133 -13.17 -1.54 -4.69
C VAL A 133 -11.96 -1.74 -5.61
N THR A 134 -11.41 -0.66 -6.16
CA THR A 134 -10.23 -0.73 -7.03
C THR A 134 -9.03 -1.35 -6.30
N PHE A 135 -8.72 -0.91 -5.08
CA PHE A 135 -7.58 -1.46 -4.34
C PHE A 135 -7.77 -2.93 -3.97
N LEU A 136 -8.97 -3.30 -3.52
CA LEU A 136 -9.26 -4.66 -3.12
C LEU A 136 -9.32 -5.62 -4.31
N GLU A 137 -10.17 -5.34 -5.30
CA GLU A 137 -10.48 -6.29 -6.37
C GLU A 137 -9.39 -6.36 -7.43
N LYS A 138 -8.77 -5.22 -7.77
CA LYS A 138 -7.78 -5.15 -8.84
C LYS A 138 -6.36 -5.39 -8.36
N TYR A 139 -5.99 -4.86 -7.19
CA TYR A 139 -4.61 -4.95 -6.69
C TYR A 139 -4.47 -5.91 -5.50
N GLY A 140 -5.56 -6.45 -4.95
CA GLY A 140 -5.51 -7.34 -3.78
C GLY A 140 -5.10 -6.62 -2.49
N ILE A 141 -5.23 -5.28 -2.43
CA ILE A 141 -4.85 -4.48 -1.28
C ILE A 141 -6.07 -4.29 -0.36
N SER A 142 -6.03 -4.95 0.79
CA SER A 142 -7.03 -4.78 1.86
C SER A 142 -7.12 -3.32 2.29
N THR A 143 -8.26 -2.70 2.01
CA THR A 143 -8.50 -1.26 2.16
C THR A 143 -9.85 -1.02 2.83
N ILE A 144 -9.90 -0.06 3.76
CA ILE A 144 -11.16 0.42 4.34
C ILE A 144 -11.32 1.93 4.14
N SER A 145 -12.56 2.38 4.08
CA SER A 145 -12.91 3.79 4.10
C SER A 145 -13.26 4.23 5.52
N ILE A 146 -12.80 5.43 5.89
CA ILE A 146 -13.03 6.08 7.17
C ILE A 146 -13.66 7.44 6.89
N ASN A 147 -14.92 7.62 7.28
CA ASN A 147 -15.72 8.81 7.04
C ASN A 147 -16.75 8.98 8.19
N GLN A 148 -17.70 9.90 8.01
CA GLN A 148 -18.71 10.21 9.03
C GLN A 148 -19.57 9.01 9.44
N ASP A 149 -19.75 8.03 8.55
CA ASP A 149 -20.57 6.85 8.80
C ASP A 149 -19.79 5.69 9.43
N THR A 150 -18.48 5.86 9.64
CA THR A 150 -17.66 4.82 10.26
C THR A 150 -18.05 4.65 11.73
N PRO A 151 -18.35 3.42 12.18
CA PRO A 151 -18.69 3.17 13.58
C PRO A 151 -17.60 3.64 14.55
N ARG A 152 -18.03 4.25 15.66
CA ARG A 152 -17.15 4.67 16.76
C ARG A 152 -16.79 3.54 17.73
N ASP A 153 -17.34 2.35 17.53
CA ASP A 153 -17.12 1.18 18.38
C ASP A 153 -15.70 0.61 18.23
N ILE A 154 -15.01 0.45 19.35
CA ILE A 154 -13.64 -0.09 19.41
C ILE A 154 -13.51 -1.48 18.79
N GLN A 155 -14.56 -2.31 18.81
CA GLN A 155 -14.51 -3.64 18.21
C GLN A 155 -14.43 -3.58 16.68
N TYR A 156 -15.11 -2.60 16.07
CA TYR A 156 -14.96 -2.33 14.64
C TYR A 156 -13.49 -2.05 14.29
N TRP A 157 -12.85 -1.13 15.03
CA TRP A 157 -11.45 -0.74 14.78
C TRP A 157 -10.49 -1.93 14.96
N ARG A 158 -10.66 -2.73 16.02
CA ARG A 158 -9.84 -3.93 16.25
C ARG A 158 -10.02 -5.00 15.17
N LYS A 159 -11.21 -5.10 14.59
CA LYS A 159 -11.54 -6.11 13.58
C LYS A 159 -11.01 -5.74 12.21
N TYR A 160 -11.06 -4.46 11.84
CA TYR A 160 -10.82 -4.01 10.46
C TYR A 160 -9.52 -3.21 10.27
N VAL A 161 -8.94 -2.62 11.32
CA VAL A 161 -7.74 -1.77 11.22
C VAL A 161 -6.53 -2.51 11.79
N HIS A 162 -5.43 -2.48 11.05
CA HIS A 162 -4.20 -3.15 11.46
C HIS A 162 -3.60 -2.49 12.71
N ASP A 163 -3.25 -3.30 13.70
CA ASP A 163 -2.60 -2.89 14.94
C ASP A 163 -1.10 -3.12 14.85
N THR A 164 -0.36 -2.03 14.62
CA THR A 164 1.10 -2.05 14.39
C THR A 164 1.91 -2.49 15.61
N ARG A 165 1.29 -2.56 16.80
CA ARG A 165 1.97 -2.97 18.05
C ARG A 165 1.97 -4.47 18.26
N LYS A 166 1.05 -5.18 17.61
CA LYS A 166 1.03 -6.64 17.65
C LYS A 166 2.03 -7.10 16.60
N ASN A 167 3.18 -7.62 17.03
CA ASN A 167 4.20 -8.23 16.17
C ASN A 167 3.72 -9.53 15.50
N ALA A 168 2.42 -9.67 15.23
CA ALA A 168 1.76 -10.83 14.66
C ALA A 168 0.94 -10.41 13.44
N THR A 169 0.99 -11.22 12.39
CA THR A 169 0.26 -10.97 11.15
C THR A 169 -1.25 -11.02 11.39
N GLN A 170 -1.91 -9.87 11.32
CA GLN A 170 -3.37 -9.77 11.42
C GLN A 170 -3.99 -9.84 10.02
N LEU A 171 -4.08 -11.06 9.47
CA LEU A 171 -4.48 -11.34 8.08
C LEU A 171 -5.82 -10.71 7.65
N SER A 172 -6.75 -10.45 8.58
CA SER A 172 -8.06 -9.87 8.29
C SER A 172 -8.13 -8.35 8.37
N THR A 173 -7.05 -7.69 8.80
CA THR A 173 -7.03 -6.24 9.04
C THR A 173 -6.45 -5.47 7.86
N SER A 174 -6.90 -4.24 7.64
CA SER A 174 -6.44 -3.38 6.57
C SER A 174 -5.32 -2.46 7.04
N ARG A 175 -4.25 -2.38 6.25
CA ARG A 175 -3.15 -1.41 6.41
C ARG A 175 -3.35 -0.15 5.57
N HIS A 176 -4.26 -0.18 4.59
CA HIS A 176 -4.58 0.97 3.77
C HIS A 176 -5.94 1.55 4.19
N LEU A 177 -5.92 2.83 4.57
CA LEU A 177 -7.05 3.58 5.09
C LEU A 177 -7.33 4.75 4.14
N ILE A 178 -8.53 4.83 3.59
CA ILE A 178 -8.97 6.00 2.82
C ILE A 178 -9.84 6.86 3.74
N VAL A 179 -9.39 8.06 4.05
CA VAL A 179 -9.93 8.88 5.13
C VAL A 179 -10.45 10.21 4.57
N THR A 180 -11.61 10.70 5.04
CA THR A 180 -12.01 12.08 4.73
C THR A 180 -11.19 13.07 5.56
N ALA A 181 -11.02 14.30 5.07
CA ALA A 181 -10.20 15.28 5.77
C ALA A 181 -10.73 15.56 7.19
N GLU A 182 -12.05 15.63 7.37
CA GLU A 182 -12.72 15.90 8.64
C GLU A 182 -12.42 14.82 9.69
N GLN A 183 -12.20 13.58 9.26
CA GLN A 183 -11.81 12.49 10.16
C GLN A 183 -10.37 12.66 10.70
N LEU A 184 -9.59 13.60 10.18
CA LEU A 184 -8.27 13.96 10.71
C LEU A 184 -8.27 15.17 11.65
N PHE A 185 -9.40 15.85 11.84
CA PHE A 185 -9.46 17.05 12.65
C PHE A 185 -10.33 16.86 13.88
N LYS A 186 -10.10 17.72 14.87
CA LYS A 186 -10.96 17.85 16.04
C LYS A 186 -12.27 18.49 15.57
N SER A 187 -13.40 17.95 16.00
CA SER A 187 -14.71 18.52 15.70
C SER A 187 -14.83 19.93 16.28
N PRO A 188 -15.77 20.77 15.77
CA PRO A 188 -16.03 22.09 16.33
C PRO A 188 -16.33 22.08 17.84
N GLU A 189 -16.96 21.00 18.33
CA GLU A 189 -17.28 20.76 19.74
C GLU A 189 -16.07 20.30 20.56
N GLY A 190 -14.90 20.17 19.93
CA GLY A 190 -13.67 19.80 20.61
C GLY A 190 -13.46 18.28 20.77
N HIS A 191 -14.14 17.44 19.99
CA HIS A 191 -13.94 16.00 20.06
C HIS A 191 -12.98 15.51 18.98
N TRP A 192 -12.00 14.69 19.36
CA TRP A 192 -11.19 13.97 18.38
C TRP A 192 -12.00 12.86 17.74
N THR A 193 -11.81 12.66 16.44
CA THR A 193 -12.34 11.51 15.73
C THR A 193 -11.73 10.21 16.27
N CYS A 194 -12.45 9.09 16.13
CA CYS A 194 -11.98 7.80 16.64
C CYS A 194 -10.65 7.36 16.01
N PHE A 195 -10.35 7.87 14.81
CA PHE A 195 -9.09 7.69 14.10
C PHE A 195 -7.87 7.99 14.99
N PHE A 196 -7.89 9.15 15.69
CA PHE A 196 -6.81 9.49 16.61
C PHE A 196 -6.88 8.73 17.91
N THR A 197 -8.06 8.42 18.47
CA THR A 197 -8.11 7.66 19.74
C THR A 197 -7.54 6.25 19.62
N TYR A 198 -7.65 5.62 18.45
CA TYR A 198 -7.01 4.33 18.18
C TYR A 198 -5.51 4.49 17.91
N SER A 199 -5.13 5.54 17.18
CA SER A 199 -3.73 5.83 16.85
C SER A 199 -2.91 6.41 18.02
N SER A 200 -3.49 7.19 18.94
CA SER A 200 -2.81 7.91 20.03
C SER A 200 -2.66 7.09 21.30
N ARG A 201 -3.48 6.06 21.50
CA ARG A 201 -3.15 5.00 22.45
C ARG A 201 -1.84 4.30 22.09
N ALA A 202 -1.28 4.52 20.89
CA ALA A 202 0.03 4.00 20.46
C ALA A 202 1.22 4.88 20.87
N SER A 203 1.01 6.00 21.56
CA SER A 203 2.08 6.94 21.90
C SER A 203 1.89 7.68 23.23
N VAL A 204 1.18 7.11 24.22
CA VAL A 204 1.21 7.64 25.59
C VAL A 204 2.18 6.78 26.41
N PRO A 205 3.34 7.32 26.86
CA PRO A 205 4.09 6.69 27.93
C PRO A 205 3.18 6.63 29.16
N GLN A 206 3.13 5.48 29.82
CA GLN A 206 2.54 5.39 31.15
C GLN A 206 3.28 6.40 32.04
N THR A 207 2.65 7.53 32.35
CA THR A 207 3.05 8.31 33.51
C THR A 207 2.61 7.50 34.72
N ASP A 208 3.58 6.85 35.34
CA ASP A 208 3.45 6.28 36.67
C ASP A 208 2.92 7.35 37.61
N SER A 209 1.67 7.17 38.00
CA SER A 209 1.09 7.82 39.16
C SER A 209 1.31 6.89 40.34
N SER A 210 2.51 6.97 40.93
CA SER A 210 2.81 6.35 42.21
C SER A 210 3.21 7.42 43.23
N HIS A 211 2.31 7.56 44.21
CA HIS A 211 2.50 8.06 45.56
C HIS A 211 2.34 9.56 45.85
N GLN A 212 1.09 9.89 46.19
CA GLN A 212 0.81 10.56 47.47
C GLN A 212 1.42 9.75 48.63
N ARG A 213 2.29 10.39 49.41
CA ARG A 213 2.09 10.65 50.85
C ARG A 213 2.90 11.89 51.22
#